data_AF-A0A9W4V009-F1
#
_entry.id   AF-A0A9W4V009-F1
#
_cell.length_a   1.000
_cell.length_b   1.000
_cell.length_c   1.000
_cell.angle_alpha   90.00
_cell.angle_beta   90.00
_cell.angle_gamma   90.00
#
_symmetry.space_group_name_H-M   'P 1'
#
loop_
_entity.id
_entity.type
_entity.pdbx_description
1 polymer ?
#
loop_
_entity_poly.entity_id
_entity_poly.type
_entity_poly.pdbx_seq_one_letter_code
_entity_poly.pdbx_strand_id
1 'polypeptide(L)'
;MEGLVDEMIRGTRFLEAAAVGRGDGVDEMISMYHVSISVSSILATIEQGPGSMSSEAGSARRALERFDGKVHPEIMGRLDGAISRERGLLESGGGGSYDRLRALMSAREFAGQYGRNLQD
;
A
#
# COMPACT_ATOMS: atom_id res chain seq x y z
N MET A 1 14.74 15.73 13.55
CA MET A 1 14.12 14.46 13.98
C MET A 1 12.63 14.60 14.23
N GLU A 2 12.14 15.64 14.94
CA GLU A 2 10.70 15.83 15.20
C GLU A 2 9.80 15.76 13.96
N GLY A 3 10.16 16.45 12.86
CA GLY A 3 9.34 16.44 11.64
C GLY A 3 9.19 15.06 10.97
N LEU A 4 10.21 14.21 11.07
CA LEU A 4 10.16 12.84 10.54
C LEU A 4 9.26 11.95 11.40
N VAL A 5 9.33 12.09 12.72
CA VAL A 5 8.48 11.34 13.65
C VAL A 5 7.01 11.70 13.41
N ASP A 6 6.68 12.98 13.25
CA ASP A 6 5.31 13.42 12.94
C ASP A 6 4.79 12.85 11.60
N GLU A 7 5.65 12.82 10.58
CA GLU A 7 5.31 12.24 9.28
C GLU A 7 5.07 10.73 9.38
N MET A 8 5.91 10.01 10.11
CA MET A 8 5.72 8.58 10.39
C MET A 8 4.41 8.31 11.12
N ILE A 9 4.08 9.13 12.13
CA ILE A 9 2.81 8.99 12.88
C ILE A 9 1.61 9.20 11.94
N ARG A 10 1.64 10.24 11.10
CA ARG A 10 0.58 10.49 10.11
C ARG A 10 0.42 9.33 9.15
N GLY A 11 1.53 8.82 8.60
CA GLY A 11 1.52 7.65 7.71
C GLY A 11 1.01 6.39 8.40
N THR A 12 1.44 6.14 9.63
CA THR A 12 0.99 5.00 10.45
C THR A 12 -0.52 5.02 10.63
N ARG A 13 -1.09 6.17 11.04
CA ARG A 13 -2.54 6.33 11.20
C ARG A 13 -3.31 6.12 9.90
N PHE A 14 -2.75 6.57 8.78
CA PHE A 14 -3.34 6.33 7.46
C PHE A 14 -3.39 4.83 7.13
N LEU A 15 -2.30 4.10 7.34
CA LEU A 15 -2.25 2.65 7.11
C LEU A 15 -3.23 1.90 8.02
N GLU A 16 -3.33 2.30 9.28
CA GLU A 16 -4.28 1.72 10.22
C GLU A 16 -5.74 1.95 9.79
N ALA A 17 -6.08 3.15 9.34
CA ALA A 17 -7.41 3.45 8.83
C ALA A 17 -7.75 2.64 7.57
N ALA A 18 -6.78 2.50 6.67
CA ALA A 18 -6.96 1.77 5.43
C ALA A 18 -7.15 0.25 5.66
N ALA A 19 -6.54 -0.31 6.69
CA ALA A 19 -6.76 -1.70 7.12
C ALA A 19 -8.18 -2.00 7.64
N VAL A 20 -8.98 -0.97 7.91
CA VAL A 20 -10.38 -1.08 8.37
C VAL A 20 -11.38 -0.92 7.20
N GLY A 21 -10.89 -0.71 5.97
CA GLY A 21 -11.66 -0.95 4.74
C GLY A 21 -12.28 0.28 4.09
N ARG A 22 -11.47 1.08 3.37
CA ARG A 22 -11.98 2.15 2.49
C ARG A 22 -11.35 2.26 1.09
N GLY A 23 -10.28 1.53 0.79
CA GLY A 23 -9.57 1.65 -0.49
C GLY A 23 -10.19 0.88 -1.64
N ASP A 24 -11.16 1.46 -2.35
CA ASP A 24 -11.76 0.84 -3.55
C ASP A 24 -11.24 1.45 -4.86
N GLY A 25 -10.60 2.62 -4.80
CA GLY A 25 -9.98 3.28 -5.97
C GLY A 25 -8.52 2.88 -6.19
N VAL A 26 -8.11 2.76 -7.46
CA VAL A 26 -6.72 2.46 -7.84
C VAL A 26 -5.74 3.46 -7.24
N ASP A 27 -6.04 4.76 -7.31
CA ASP A 27 -5.18 5.81 -6.78
C ASP A 27 -5.02 5.74 -5.26
N GLU A 28 -6.06 5.32 -4.55
CA GLU A 28 -6.03 5.12 -3.10
C GLU A 28 -5.17 3.91 -2.75
N MET A 29 -5.32 2.79 -3.47
CA MET A 29 -4.46 1.61 -3.31
C MET A 29 -2.99 1.95 -3.51
N ILE A 30 -2.66 2.73 -4.55
CA ILE A 30 -1.30 3.19 -4.83
C ILE A 30 -0.77 4.11 -3.74
N SER A 31 -1.61 5.03 -3.25
CA SER A 31 -1.26 5.94 -2.15
C SER A 31 -0.88 5.16 -0.89
N MET A 32 -1.54 4.03 -0.60
CA MET A 32 -1.22 3.19 0.55
C MET A 32 0.18 2.58 0.49
N TYR A 33 0.63 2.13 -0.68
CA TYR A 33 2.01 1.67 -0.86
C TYR A 33 3.03 2.80 -0.74
N HIS A 34 2.75 3.98 -1.28
CA HIS A 34 3.66 5.11 -1.08
C HIS A 34 3.80 5.48 0.40
N VAL A 35 2.69 5.48 1.14
CA VAL A 35 2.72 5.72 2.58
C VAL A 35 3.45 4.60 3.32
N SER A 36 3.27 3.33 2.96
CA SER A 36 3.99 2.23 3.61
C SER A 36 5.51 2.32 3.37
N ILE A 37 5.93 2.63 2.15
CA ILE A 37 7.35 2.86 1.81
C ILE A 37 7.91 4.03 2.61
N SER A 38 7.19 5.16 2.69
CA SER A 38 7.64 6.32 3.47
C SER A 38 7.76 6.01 4.96
N VAL A 39 6.74 5.36 5.55
CA VAL A 39 6.76 4.95 6.96
C VAL A 39 7.93 4.00 7.23
N SER A 40 8.17 3.01 6.35
CA SER A 40 9.29 2.08 6.46
C SER A 40 10.65 2.79 6.40
N SER A 41 10.81 3.72 5.45
CA SER A 41 12.05 4.49 5.28
C SER A 41 12.35 5.39 6.49
N ILE A 42 11.31 6.07 7.00
CA ILE A 42 11.44 6.91 8.19
C ILE A 42 11.73 6.06 9.43
N LEU A 43 11.05 4.92 9.60
CA LEU A 43 11.28 4.00 10.70
C LEU A 43 12.73 3.51 10.72
N ALA A 44 13.26 3.08 9.57
CA ALA A 44 14.66 2.66 9.45
C ALA A 44 15.65 3.79 9.84
N THR A 45 15.33 5.04 9.46
CA THR A 45 16.13 6.21 9.84
C THR A 45 16.09 6.46 11.35
N ILE A 46 14.92 6.32 11.98
CA ILE A 46 14.74 6.49 13.43
C ILE A 46 15.47 5.38 14.19
N GLU A 47 15.35 4.13 13.75
CA GLU A 47 15.98 2.96 14.39
C GLU A 47 17.52 3.07 14.43
N GLN A 48 18.13 3.71 13.42
CA GLN A 48 19.58 3.95 13.37
C GLN A 48 20.06 5.12 14.27
N GLY A 49 19.15 5.91 14.85
CA GLY A 49 19.49 7.04 15.71
C GLY A 49 19.76 6.65 17.17
N PRO A 50 20.58 7.41 17.92
CA PRO A 50 20.77 7.19 19.35
C PRO A 50 19.49 7.47 20.14
N GLY A 51 18.97 6.47 20.87
CA GLY A 51 17.75 6.55 21.70
C GLY A 51 16.48 5.91 21.10
N SER A 52 16.61 5.06 20.09
CA SER A 52 15.55 4.63 19.17
C SER A 52 14.61 3.51 19.63
N MET A 53 14.02 3.63 20.82
CA MET A 53 12.86 2.80 21.21
C MET A 53 11.71 3.65 21.73
N SER A 54 11.15 4.48 20.85
CA SER A 54 9.93 5.22 21.14
C SER A 54 8.69 4.37 20.84
N SER A 55 7.58 4.63 21.55
CA SER A 55 6.32 3.88 21.39
C SER A 55 5.73 3.98 19.97
N GLU A 56 6.09 5.04 19.26
CA GLU A 56 5.72 5.37 17.90
C GLU A 56 6.38 4.42 16.90
N ALA A 57 7.66 4.10 17.08
CA ALA A 57 8.38 3.15 16.23
C ALA A 57 7.74 1.75 16.29
N GLY A 58 7.37 1.30 17.49
CA GLY A 58 6.64 0.04 17.67
C GLY A 58 5.24 0.05 17.04
N SER A 59 4.58 1.21 17.00
CA SER A 59 3.27 1.35 16.35
C SER A 59 3.39 1.36 14.83
N ALA A 60 4.39 2.06 14.28
CA ALA A 60 4.72 2.04 12.87
C ALA A 60 5.03 0.63 12.37
N ARG A 61 5.85 -0.12 13.12
CA ARG A 61 6.18 -1.52 12.78
C ARG A 61 4.94 -2.40 12.71
N ARG A 62 4.05 -2.33 13.71
CA ARG A 62 2.78 -3.10 13.68
C ARG A 62 1.85 -2.70 12.53
N ALA A 63 1.82 -1.42 12.17
CA ALA A 63 1.02 -0.95 11.05
C ALA A 63 1.56 -1.48 9.72
N LEU A 64 2.89 -1.50 9.54
CA LEU A 64 3.55 -2.11 8.38
C LEU A 64 3.32 -3.62 8.33
N GLU A 65 3.52 -4.34 9.45
CA GLU A 65 3.24 -5.78 9.53
C GLU A 65 1.78 -6.10 9.15
N ARG A 66 0.83 -5.28 9.59
CA ARG A 66 -0.58 -5.43 9.21
C ARG A 66 -0.82 -5.09 7.74
N PHE A 67 -0.15 -4.05 7.23
CA PHE A 67 -0.24 -3.70 5.82
C PHE A 67 0.24 -4.87 4.95
N ASP A 68 1.43 -5.40 5.24
CA ASP A 68 2.04 -6.49 4.46
C ASP A 68 1.28 -7.81 4.63
N GLY A 69 0.88 -8.15 5.86
CA GLY A 69 0.25 -9.44 6.17
C GLY A 69 -1.25 -9.52 5.82
N LYS A 70 -1.93 -8.39 5.66
CA LYS A 70 -3.38 -8.36 5.39
C LYS A 70 -3.76 -7.47 4.22
N VAL A 71 -3.35 -6.21 4.25
CA VAL A 71 -3.85 -5.20 3.31
C VAL A 71 -3.28 -5.40 1.91
N HIS A 72 -1.98 -5.67 1.78
CA HIS A 72 -1.33 -5.95 0.50
C HIS A 72 -1.96 -7.15 -0.23
N PRO A 73 -2.16 -8.33 0.40
CA PRO A 73 -2.88 -9.45 -0.20
C PRO A 73 -4.31 -9.09 -0.65
N GLU A 74 -5.05 -8.33 0.16
CA GLU A 74 -6.40 -7.88 -0.20
C GLU A 74 -6.39 -6.97 -1.43
N ILE A 75 -5.47 -6.02 -1.52
CA ILE A 75 -5.29 -5.15 -2.70
C ILE A 75 -4.97 -5.97 -3.94
N MET A 76 -4.06 -6.94 -3.82
CA MET A 76 -3.68 -7.82 -4.94
C MET A 76 -4.89 -8.59 -5.48
N GLY A 77 -5.70 -9.18 -4.59
CA GLY A 77 -6.93 -9.88 -4.97
C GLY A 77 -7.97 -8.95 -5.61
N ARG A 78 -8.13 -7.72 -5.10
CA ARG A 78 -9.03 -6.71 -5.68
C ARG A 78 -8.61 -6.31 -7.09
N LEU A 79 -7.31 -6.08 -7.30
CA LEU A 79 -6.75 -5.72 -8.60
C LEU A 79 -6.92 -6.86 -9.60
N ASP A 80 -6.60 -8.10 -9.22
CA ASP A 80 -6.78 -9.28 -10.08
C ASP A 80 -8.25 -9.48 -10.49
N GLY A 81 -9.18 -9.30 -9.54
CA GLY A 81 -10.62 -9.35 -9.80
C GLY A 81 -11.10 -8.20 -10.71
N ALA A 82 -10.59 -6.99 -10.50
CA ALA A 82 -10.92 -5.83 -11.34
C ALA A 82 -10.39 -5.97 -12.77
N ILE A 83 -9.16 -6.44 -12.95
CA ILE A 83 -8.56 -6.74 -14.26
C ILE A 83 -9.40 -7.78 -15.00
N SER A 84 -9.75 -8.87 -14.32
CA SER A 84 -10.55 -9.95 -14.91
C SER A 84 -11.93 -9.46 -15.37
N ARG A 85 -12.60 -8.65 -14.54
CA ARG A 85 -13.88 -8.02 -14.91
C ARG A 85 -13.75 -7.09 -16.11
N GLU A 86 -12.73 -6.23 -16.13
CA GLU A 86 -12.53 -5.25 -17.22
C GLU A 86 -12.23 -5.95 -18.55
N ARG A 87 -11.41 -7.01 -18.53
CA ARG A 87 -11.16 -7.86 -19.71
C ARG A 87 -12.44 -8.49 -20.23
N GLY A 88 -13.25 -9.07 -19.36
CA GLY A 88 -14.53 -9.67 -19.75
C GLY A 88 -15.48 -8.66 -20.43
N LEU A 89 -15.54 -7.42 -19.92
CA LEU A 89 -16.33 -6.35 -20.54
C LEU A 89 -15.79 -5.93 -21.92
N LEU A 90 -14.47 -5.89 -22.09
CA LEU A 90 -13.85 -5.59 -23.39
C LEU A 90 -14.12 -6.71 -24.41
N GLU A 91 -13.97 -7.97 -24.00
CA GLU A 91 -14.18 -9.15 -24.85
C GLU A 91 -15.64 -9.31 -25.26
N SER A 92 -16.58 -8.99 -24.38
CA SER A 92 -18.02 -9.09 -24.66
C SER A 92 -18.60 -7.86 -25.38
N GLY A 93 -17.79 -6.83 -25.65
CA GLY A 93 -18.26 -5.53 -26.15
C GLY A 93 -19.13 -4.75 -25.15
N GLY A 94 -19.09 -5.11 -23.87
CA GLY A 94 -19.93 -4.60 -22.78
C GLY A 94 -19.49 -3.25 -22.20
N GLY A 95 -18.82 -2.41 -22.98
CA GLY A 95 -18.42 -1.07 -22.53
C GLY A 95 -17.18 -1.01 -21.62
N GLY A 96 -16.30 -2.01 -21.69
CA GLY A 96 -14.99 -1.94 -21.05
C GLY A 96 -14.10 -0.84 -21.65
N SER A 97 -13.06 -0.45 -20.91
CA SER A 97 -12.09 0.59 -21.26
C SER A 97 -10.67 0.05 -21.22
N TYR A 98 -9.96 0.16 -22.34
CA TYR A 98 -8.54 -0.18 -22.41
C TYR A 98 -7.68 0.71 -21.49
N ASP A 99 -8.05 1.99 -21.31
CA ASP A 99 -7.34 2.89 -20.41
C ASP A 99 -7.50 2.46 -18.96
N ARG A 100 -8.72 2.05 -18.56
CA ARG A 100 -8.98 1.52 -17.23
C ARG A 100 -8.25 0.21 -16.99
N LEU A 101 -8.28 -0.71 -17.96
CA LEU A 101 -7.55 -1.97 -17.90
C LEU A 101 -6.04 -1.72 -17.73
N ARG A 102 -5.48 -0.78 -18.49
CA ARG A 102 -4.08 -0.38 -18.40
C ARG A 102 -3.75 0.17 -17.01
N ALA A 103 -4.57 1.05 -16.46
CA ALA A 103 -4.36 1.60 -15.12
C ALA A 103 -4.36 0.50 -14.05
N LEU A 104 -5.31 -0.44 -14.12
CA LEU A 104 -5.40 -1.58 -13.20
C LEU A 104 -4.17 -2.49 -13.29
N MET A 105 -3.71 -2.81 -14.51
CA MET A 105 -2.51 -3.62 -14.72
C MET A 105 -1.25 -2.92 -14.21
N SER A 106 -1.09 -1.63 -14.48
CA SER A 106 0.04 -0.84 -13.96
C SER A 106 0.06 -0.85 -12.43
N ALA A 107 -1.10 -0.65 -11.79
CA ALA A 107 -1.19 -0.68 -10.34
C ALA A 107 -0.88 -2.06 -9.76
N ARG A 108 -1.30 -3.12 -10.44
CA ARG A 108 -1.03 -4.50 -10.07
C ARG A 108 0.44 -4.88 -10.21
N GLU A 109 1.12 -4.35 -11.22
CA GLU A 109 2.57 -4.52 -11.38
C GLU A 109 3.33 -3.80 -10.27
N PHE A 110 2.98 -2.55 -9.98
CA PHE A 110 3.58 -1.80 -8.89
C PHE A 110 3.39 -2.47 -7.53
N ALA A 111 2.17 -2.93 -7.22
CA ALA A 111 1.89 -3.72 -6.01
C ALA A 111 2.73 -5.02 -5.97
N GLY A 112 2.92 -5.68 -7.12
CA GLY A 112 3.77 -6.86 -7.24
C GLY A 112 5.26 -6.56 -7.00
N GLN A 113 5.76 -5.42 -7.46
CA GLN A 113 7.12 -4.97 -7.20
C GLN A 113 7.35 -4.70 -5.72
N TYR A 114 6.39 -4.05 -5.04
CA TYR A 114 6.43 -3.86 -3.60
C TYR A 114 6.58 -5.21 -2.87
N GLY A 115 5.74 -6.19 -3.19
CA GLY A 115 5.78 -7.51 -2.54
C GLY A 115 7.09 -8.28 -2.76
N ARG A 116 7.74 -8.12 -3.94
CA ARG A 116 9.05 -8.71 -4.20
C ARG A 116 10.14 -8.09 -3.34
N ASN A 117 10.12 -6.76 -3.20
CA ASN A 117 11.10 -6.05 -2.37
C ASN A 117 10.99 -6.36 -0.87
N LEU A 118 9.87 -6.93 -0.40
CA LEU A 118 9.73 -7.42 0.97
C LEU A 118 10.40 -8.79 1.21
N GLN A 119 10.69 -9.54 0.14
CA GLN A 119 11.25 -10.89 0.21
C GLN A 119 12.78 -10.91 0.11
N ASP A 120 13.37 -9.79 -0.30
CA ASP A 120 14.83 -9.56 -0.39
C ASP A 120 15.38 -9.01 0.94
#